data_AF-A0A2H0Z9L3-F1
#
_entry.id   AF-A0A2H0Z9L3-F1
#
_cell.length_a   1.000
_cell.length_b   1.000
_cell.length_c   1.000
_cell.angle_alpha   90.00
_cell.angle_beta   90.00
_cell.angle_gamma   90.00
#
_symmetry.space_group_name_H-M   'P 1'
#
loop_
_entity.id
_entity.type
_entity.pdbx_description
1 polymer ?
#
loop_
_entity_poly.entity_id
_entity_poly.type
_entity_poly.pdbx_seq_one_letter_code
_entity_poly.pdbx_strand_id
1 'polypeptide(L)'
;MKIYALILAVQLSTLFSAAGEFAEPGEDQLKGVKPPAPQQQLHVTGPEAPSGISLYSTDEVFTFERDAEKAAEERAALFRGFGLTVLGSNVTEKDNDYTFNIEYSPLLKNPESIKAVLLKEYAPAKSYWTGNLAKEALNSALVNFKNTPLRVLDSILTEDGDYSFSVSYAVNNLLQKGRPYYAKFGKTVYGRYTFESQAAKDAPSVLARFRQNGIPAVKAKTVSSGNDYALEVEFLKKTDNGKERPEYSVENYRCGEKFTFENGALKEALARNAVFAKAGLRTLHVYAFENGGDYSFAVDYAVKNLYRKEGVFREFEIKTYQNPETFDFESAAKKALEAKKANFDAAGLYVISSGVYEAGNDYSFYLEYLEKQNAQPVPRAPKP
;
A
#
# COMPACT_ATOMS: atom_id res chain seq x y z
N MET A 1 -54.93 -27.36 -17.16
CA MET A 1 -55.70 -28.48 -16.56
C MET A 1 -55.32 -29.76 -17.30
N LYS A 2 -54.81 -30.77 -16.59
CA LYS A 2 -54.67 -32.21 -16.94
C LYS A 2 -53.90 -32.62 -18.21
N ILE A 3 -52.70 -33.18 -17.95
CA ILE A 3 -52.04 -34.41 -18.48
C ILE A 3 -52.56 -35.01 -19.80
N TYR A 4 -51.65 -35.27 -20.75
CA TYR A 4 -51.63 -36.48 -21.58
C TYR A 4 -50.20 -36.97 -21.84
N ALA A 5 -50.08 -38.30 -21.91
CA ALA A 5 -48.86 -39.09 -22.02
C ALA A 5 -48.71 -39.73 -23.41
N LEU A 6 -47.49 -40.27 -23.64
CA LEU A 6 -47.13 -41.36 -24.57
C LEU A 6 -47.03 -40.96 -26.07
N ILE A 7 -45.95 -41.27 -26.80
CA ILE A 7 -45.64 -42.60 -27.36
C ILE A 7 -44.14 -42.75 -27.73
N LEU A 8 -43.67 -43.99 -27.56
CA LEU A 8 -42.43 -44.67 -27.94
C LEU A 8 -41.96 -44.51 -29.41
N ALA A 9 -40.65 -44.52 -29.64
CA ALA A 9 -40.03 -45.31 -30.71
C ALA A 9 -38.58 -45.68 -30.39
N VAL A 10 -38.31 -46.97 -30.53
CA VAL A 10 -37.08 -47.74 -30.28
C VAL A 10 -36.20 -47.69 -31.53
N GLN A 11 -34.86 -47.63 -31.39
CA GLN A 11 -33.96 -48.60 -32.05
C GLN A 11 -32.58 -48.64 -31.39
N LEU A 12 -32.23 -49.88 -31.07
CA LEU A 12 -31.06 -50.42 -30.41
C LEU A 12 -29.96 -50.67 -31.46
N SER A 13 -28.72 -50.34 -31.17
CA SER A 13 -27.57 -51.07 -31.73
C SER A 13 -26.44 -51.16 -30.71
N THR A 14 -26.39 -52.34 -30.09
CA THR A 14 -25.23 -53.07 -29.52
C THR A 14 -24.08 -53.12 -30.55
N LEU A 15 -22.77 -53.15 -30.28
CA LEU A 15 -21.86 -53.87 -29.36
C LEU A 15 -20.44 -53.28 -29.72
N PHE A 16 -19.45 -53.08 -28.85
CA PHE A 16 -18.63 -54.09 -28.18
C PHE A 16 -17.70 -53.38 -27.17
N SER A 17 -17.61 -53.95 -25.97
CA SER A 17 -16.61 -53.62 -24.95
C SER A 17 -15.21 -54.08 -25.34
N ALA A 18 -14.20 -53.31 -24.94
CA ALA A 18 -12.93 -53.88 -24.50
C ALA A 18 -12.51 -53.13 -23.22
N ALA A 19 -12.29 -53.93 -22.19
CA ALA A 19 -11.90 -53.55 -20.85
C ALA A 19 -10.48 -52.97 -20.81
N GLY A 20 -10.19 -52.15 -19.81
CA GLY A 20 -8.83 -51.66 -19.56
C GLY A 20 -8.75 -50.63 -18.44
N GLU A 21 -8.70 -51.14 -17.21
CA GLU A 21 -8.02 -50.60 -16.02
C GLU A 21 -8.38 -49.23 -15.41
N PHE A 22 -8.72 -49.32 -14.12
CA PHE A 22 -8.67 -48.26 -13.12
C PHE A 22 -7.22 -47.86 -12.80
N ALA A 23 -7.01 -46.53 -12.78
CA ALA A 23 -6.15 -45.71 -11.92
C ALA A 23 -4.99 -46.34 -11.13
N GLU A 24 -3.80 -45.73 -11.25
CA GLU A 24 -3.24 -44.83 -10.22
C GLU A 24 -2.09 -43.95 -10.79
N PRO A 25 -1.69 -42.85 -10.10
CA PRO A 25 -1.41 -41.57 -10.73
C PRO A 25 0.07 -41.30 -11.04
N GLY A 26 0.31 -40.50 -12.08
CA GLY A 26 1.61 -39.96 -12.44
C GLY A 26 1.48 -38.53 -12.95
N GLU A 27 2.32 -37.68 -12.39
CA GLU A 27 2.45 -36.23 -12.50
C GLU A 27 2.23 -35.54 -13.87
N ASP A 28 1.76 -34.30 -13.70
CA ASP A 28 2.00 -33.11 -14.51
C ASP A 28 1.16 -32.91 -15.78
N GLN A 29 0.15 -32.04 -15.65
CA GLN A 29 -0.09 -30.99 -16.63
C GLN A 29 -0.91 -29.84 -16.01
N LEU A 30 -0.17 -28.94 -15.36
CA LEU A 30 -0.50 -27.53 -15.26
C LEU A 30 -0.90 -26.96 -16.63
N LYS A 31 -2.20 -26.70 -16.86
CA LYS A 31 -2.64 -25.75 -17.89
C LYS A 31 -3.88 -25.00 -17.43
N GLY A 32 -3.75 -23.67 -17.38
CA GLY A 32 -4.88 -22.79 -17.65
C GLY A 32 -5.39 -21.94 -16.48
N VAL A 33 -4.54 -21.24 -15.75
CA VAL A 33 -4.96 -19.98 -15.11
C VAL A 33 -4.31 -18.84 -15.85
N LYS A 34 -5.10 -18.18 -16.69
CA LYS A 34 -4.73 -16.90 -17.29
C LYS A 34 -4.65 -15.89 -16.14
N PRO A 35 -3.50 -15.23 -15.90
CA PRO A 35 -3.40 -14.24 -14.84
C PRO A 35 -4.45 -13.14 -15.04
N PRO A 36 -5.06 -12.59 -13.97
CA PRO A 36 -5.85 -11.37 -14.10
C PRO A 36 -4.98 -10.30 -14.76
N ALA A 37 -5.59 -9.55 -15.69
CA ALA A 37 -4.90 -8.54 -16.48
C ALA A 37 -4.14 -7.57 -15.56
N PRO A 38 -2.90 -7.20 -15.89
CA PRO A 38 -2.16 -6.23 -15.09
C PRO A 38 -3.01 -4.96 -15.01
N GLN A 39 -3.40 -4.59 -13.79
CA GLN A 39 -3.87 -3.26 -13.49
C GLN A 39 -2.84 -2.30 -14.09
N GLN A 40 -3.29 -1.43 -14.98
CA GLN A 40 -2.45 -0.40 -15.58
C GLN A 40 -1.88 0.43 -14.43
N GLN A 41 -0.64 0.13 -14.06
CA GLN A 41 0.22 1.13 -13.46
C GLN A 41 0.24 2.26 -14.47
N LEU A 42 -0.34 3.40 -14.13
CA LEU A 42 -0.10 4.63 -14.86
C LEU A 42 1.41 4.80 -14.92
N HIS A 43 1.96 4.50 -16.09
CA HIS A 43 3.35 4.71 -16.44
C HIS A 43 3.52 6.22 -16.48
N VAL A 44 3.94 6.81 -15.35
CA VAL A 44 4.47 8.17 -15.37
C VAL A 44 5.85 8.08 -15.99
N THR A 45 5.90 8.22 -17.32
CA THR A 45 7.14 8.56 -18.01
C THR A 45 7.59 9.93 -17.49
N GLY A 46 8.49 9.92 -16.51
CA GLY A 46 9.29 11.09 -16.21
C GLY A 46 10.49 11.10 -17.16
N PRO A 47 10.65 12.09 -18.04
CA PRO A 47 11.90 12.26 -18.77
C PRO A 47 13.03 12.65 -17.79
N GLU A 48 14.25 12.52 -18.29
CA GLU A 48 15.53 12.89 -17.66
C GLU A 48 15.46 14.15 -16.80
N ALA A 49 16.33 14.23 -15.80
CA ALA A 49 16.52 15.43 -14.99
C ALA A 49 16.60 16.67 -15.91
N PRO A 50 15.70 17.67 -15.80
CA PRO A 50 15.81 18.84 -16.65
C PRO A 50 16.96 19.69 -16.09
N SER A 51 18.16 19.51 -16.63
CA SER A 51 19.17 20.56 -16.60
C SER A 51 18.70 21.63 -17.58
N GLY A 52 18.08 22.71 -17.08
CA GLY A 52 17.60 23.80 -17.93
C GLY A 52 16.33 24.50 -17.41
N ILE A 53 15.69 25.22 -18.30
CA ILE A 53 14.38 25.85 -18.10
C ILE A 53 13.30 24.80 -18.35
N SER A 54 12.34 24.67 -17.43
CA SER A 54 11.16 23.82 -17.57
C SER A 54 9.92 24.67 -17.79
N LEU A 55 8.97 24.13 -18.55
CA LEU A 55 7.67 24.76 -18.78
C LEU A 55 6.61 24.03 -17.95
N TYR A 56 5.87 24.77 -17.14
CA TYR A 56 4.65 24.31 -16.49
C TYR A 56 3.47 24.73 -17.35
N SER A 57 2.66 23.76 -17.77
CA SER A 57 1.44 23.99 -18.54
C SER A 57 0.23 23.53 -17.74
N THR A 58 -0.84 24.32 -17.79
CA THR A 58 -2.11 24.00 -17.13
C THR A 58 -3.20 23.73 -18.16
N ASP A 59 -4.24 23.04 -17.74
CA ASP A 59 -5.48 22.85 -18.50
C ASP A 59 -6.56 23.87 -18.13
N GLU A 60 -6.24 24.85 -17.27
CA GLU A 60 -7.14 25.96 -16.94
C GLU A 60 -7.36 26.84 -18.18
N VAL A 61 -8.63 27.13 -18.43
CA VAL A 61 -9.06 28.05 -19.48
C VAL A 61 -9.89 29.16 -18.83
N PHE A 62 -9.71 30.38 -19.32
CA PHE A 62 -10.32 31.60 -18.82
C PHE A 62 -10.92 32.36 -19.99
N THR A 63 -12.14 32.86 -19.84
CA THR A 63 -12.81 33.63 -20.89
C THR A 63 -12.12 34.97 -21.19
N PHE A 64 -11.42 35.54 -20.20
CA PHE A 64 -10.70 36.81 -20.36
C PHE A 64 -9.22 36.65 -20.08
N GLU A 65 -8.39 37.26 -20.94
CA GLU A 65 -6.93 37.29 -20.82
C GLU A 65 -6.46 37.73 -19.42
N ARG A 66 -7.04 38.83 -18.91
CA ARG A 66 -6.71 39.37 -17.57
C ARG A 66 -6.89 38.37 -16.43
N ASP A 67 -7.85 37.44 -16.55
CA ASP A 67 -8.12 36.45 -15.51
C ASP A 67 -7.07 35.33 -15.59
N ALA A 68 -6.63 34.97 -16.80
CA ALA A 68 -5.49 34.08 -17.02
C ALA A 68 -4.17 34.71 -16.54
N GLU A 69 -3.95 36.01 -16.76
CA GLU A 69 -2.78 36.74 -16.26
C GLU A 69 -2.72 36.71 -14.73
N LYS A 70 -3.84 37.02 -14.07
CA LYS A 70 -3.95 36.97 -12.62
C LYS A 70 -3.68 35.57 -12.08
N ALA A 71 -4.28 34.54 -12.68
CA ALA A 71 -4.06 33.15 -12.29
C ALA A 71 -2.59 32.72 -12.50
N ALA A 72 -1.95 33.17 -13.58
CA ALA A 72 -0.54 32.93 -13.86
C ALA A 72 0.36 33.58 -12.79
N GLU A 73 0.08 34.82 -12.39
CA GLU A 73 0.82 35.52 -11.35
C GLU A 73 0.67 34.85 -9.98
N GLU A 74 -0.55 34.49 -9.58
CA GLU A 74 -0.82 33.76 -8.34
C GLU A 74 -0.10 32.42 -8.30
N ARG A 75 -0.10 31.68 -9.42
CA ARG A 75 0.60 30.40 -9.56
C ARG A 75 2.12 30.57 -9.52
N ALA A 76 2.65 31.59 -10.19
CA ALA A 76 4.07 31.95 -10.13
C ALA A 76 4.51 32.34 -8.72
N ALA A 77 3.71 33.12 -7.99
CA ALA A 77 3.97 33.47 -6.60
C ALA A 77 4.00 32.23 -5.71
N LEU A 78 3.07 31.29 -5.92
CA LEU A 78 3.06 30.01 -5.21
C LEU A 78 4.33 29.19 -5.47
N PHE A 79 4.79 29.13 -6.74
CA PHE A 79 6.03 28.43 -7.11
C PHE A 79 7.26 29.06 -6.45
N ARG A 80 7.34 30.40 -6.41
CA ARG A 80 8.38 31.12 -5.66
C ARG A 80 8.32 30.81 -4.16
N GLY A 81 7.12 30.71 -3.59
CA GLY A 81 6.91 30.29 -2.20
C GLY A 81 7.40 28.86 -1.92
N PHE A 82 7.36 27.98 -2.92
CA PHE A 82 7.97 26.65 -2.88
C PHE A 82 9.48 26.66 -3.21
N GLY A 83 10.11 27.83 -3.35
CA GLY A 83 11.55 27.92 -3.60
C GLY A 83 11.98 27.61 -5.04
N LEU A 84 11.05 27.64 -6.00
CA LEU A 84 11.37 27.61 -7.42
C LEU A 84 11.81 28.98 -7.92
N THR A 85 12.69 28.97 -8.92
CA THR A 85 13.01 30.17 -9.69
C THR A 85 12.01 30.28 -10.83
N VAL A 86 11.09 31.23 -10.77
CA VAL A 86 10.22 31.57 -11.91
C VAL A 86 10.95 32.55 -12.82
N LEU A 87 11.01 32.25 -14.12
CA LEU A 87 11.67 33.05 -15.14
C LEU A 87 10.68 33.94 -15.89
N GLY A 88 9.46 33.45 -16.10
CA GLY A 88 8.39 34.20 -16.75
C GLY A 88 7.09 33.41 -16.75
N SER A 89 6.01 34.08 -17.12
CA SER A 89 4.72 33.46 -17.38
C SER A 89 4.14 34.06 -18.65
N ASN A 90 3.57 33.23 -19.50
CA ASN A 90 2.99 33.64 -20.78
C ASN A 90 1.53 33.21 -20.83
N VAL A 91 0.64 34.13 -21.17
CA VAL A 91 -0.78 33.84 -21.46
C VAL A 91 -0.91 33.62 -22.96
N THR A 92 -1.69 32.62 -23.35
CA THR A 92 -1.90 32.23 -24.75
C THR A 92 -3.37 31.91 -24.99
N GLU A 93 -3.87 32.30 -26.15
CA GLU A 93 -5.23 31.94 -26.59
C GLU A 93 -5.34 30.43 -26.87
N LYS A 94 -6.48 29.84 -26.50
CA LYS A 94 -6.82 28.43 -26.68
C LYS A 94 -8.33 28.29 -26.89
N ASP A 95 -8.75 27.91 -28.10
CA ASP A 95 -10.15 27.62 -28.45
C ASP A 95 -11.16 28.74 -28.09
N ASN A 96 -10.80 30.00 -28.35
CA ASN A 96 -11.51 31.25 -27.98
C ASN A 96 -11.49 31.62 -26.48
N ASP A 97 -10.79 30.85 -25.65
CA ASP A 97 -10.46 31.18 -24.26
C ASP A 97 -8.95 31.48 -24.13
N TYR A 98 -8.49 31.73 -22.92
CA TYR A 98 -7.09 32.00 -22.57
C TYR A 98 -6.57 30.95 -21.58
N THR A 99 -5.32 30.54 -21.74
CA THR A 99 -4.59 29.69 -20.79
C THR A 99 -3.21 30.28 -20.51
N PHE A 100 -2.44 29.69 -19.60
CA PHE A 100 -1.11 30.19 -19.29
C PHE A 100 -0.08 29.08 -19.12
N ASN A 101 1.18 29.46 -19.33
CA ASN A 101 2.34 28.63 -19.01
C ASN A 101 3.33 29.41 -18.13
N ILE A 102 4.09 28.69 -17.31
CA ILE A 102 5.12 29.27 -16.44
C ILE A 102 6.47 28.64 -16.76
N GLU A 103 7.44 29.48 -17.11
CA GLU A 103 8.82 29.07 -17.25
C GLU A 103 9.51 29.13 -15.89
N TYR A 104 10.17 28.04 -15.50
CA TYR A 104 10.83 27.94 -14.21
C TYR A 104 12.11 27.11 -14.28
N SER A 105 13.04 27.36 -13.35
CA SER A 105 14.13 26.42 -13.09
C SER A 105 13.64 25.35 -12.11
N PRO A 106 13.74 24.05 -12.47
CA PRO A 106 13.35 22.95 -11.59
C PRO A 106 14.31 22.78 -10.41
N LEU A 107 15.50 23.39 -10.45
CA LEU A 107 16.46 23.35 -9.34
C LEU A 107 15.93 24.18 -8.17
N LEU A 108 15.81 23.54 -6.99
CA LEU A 108 15.33 24.19 -5.78
C LEU A 108 16.44 25.06 -5.16
N LYS A 109 16.15 26.34 -4.90
CA LYS A 109 17.11 27.25 -4.21
C LYS A 109 17.31 26.87 -2.74
N ASN A 110 16.21 26.57 -2.06
CA ASN A 110 16.18 26.26 -0.62
C ASN A 110 15.53 24.89 -0.40
N PRO A 111 16.17 23.79 -0.81
CA PRO A 111 15.53 22.48 -0.82
C PRO A 111 15.08 22.00 0.55
N GLU A 112 15.70 22.47 1.64
CA GLU A 112 15.35 22.10 3.02
C GLU A 112 13.98 22.64 3.47
N SER A 113 13.42 23.65 2.79
CA SER A 113 12.07 24.15 3.11
C SER A 113 10.95 23.21 2.64
N ILE A 114 11.27 22.25 1.75
CA ILE A 114 10.32 21.27 1.23
C ILE A 114 10.69 19.87 1.69
N LYS A 115 9.72 19.17 2.28
CA LYS A 115 9.85 17.75 2.57
C LYS A 115 9.75 16.94 1.29
N ALA A 116 10.65 15.99 1.11
CA ALA A 116 10.51 14.98 0.07
C ALA A 116 9.49 13.94 0.53
N VAL A 117 8.38 13.82 -0.18
CA VAL A 117 7.25 12.97 0.20
C VAL A 117 6.84 12.09 -0.98
N LEU A 118 6.50 10.85 -0.70
CA LEU A 118 5.85 9.92 -1.61
C LEU A 118 4.40 9.74 -1.18
N LEU A 119 3.50 9.70 -2.16
CA LEU A 119 2.11 9.32 -1.96
C LEU A 119 1.98 7.84 -2.27
N LYS A 120 1.34 7.10 -1.37
CA LYS A 120 1.12 5.66 -1.47
C LYS A 120 -0.29 5.34 -1.03
N GLU A 121 -0.77 4.18 -1.43
CA GLU A 121 -2.05 3.64 -1.00
C GLU A 121 -1.82 2.35 -0.22
N TYR A 122 -2.60 2.17 0.84
CA TYR A 122 -2.73 0.91 1.55
C TYR A 122 -4.12 0.34 1.27
N ALA A 123 -4.17 -0.91 0.82
CA ALA A 123 -5.39 -1.69 0.68
C ALA A 123 -5.16 -3.04 1.40
N PRO A 124 -6.02 -3.43 2.35
CA PRO A 124 -5.91 -4.71 3.02
C PRO A 124 -6.25 -5.85 2.05
N ALA A 125 -5.69 -7.03 2.28
CA ALA A 125 -6.08 -8.23 1.53
C ALA A 125 -7.46 -8.79 1.96
N LYS A 126 -8.01 -8.34 3.10
CA LYS A 126 -9.34 -8.74 3.59
C LYS A 126 -10.43 -7.91 2.92
N SER A 127 -11.46 -8.61 2.43
CA SER A 127 -12.76 -8.06 2.08
C SER A 127 -13.79 -8.38 3.16
N TYR A 128 -14.92 -7.68 3.11
CA TYR A 128 -15.99 -7.72 4.09
C TYR A 128 -17.33 -7.87 3.37
N TRP A 129 -18.16 -8.79 3.85
CA TRP A 129 -19.48 -9.04 3.26
C TRP A 129 -20.47 -7.86 3.40
N THR A 130 -20.24 -6.91 4.33
CA THR A 130 -21.06 -5.70 4.46
C THR A 130 -20.22 -4.43 4.58
N GLY A 131 -20.79 -3.33 4.08
CA GLY A 131 -20.17 -2.00 4.18
C GLY A 131 -20.00 -1.52 5.63
N ASN A 132 -20.87 -1.95 6.55
CA ASN A 132 -20.73 -1.61 7.97
C ASN A 132 -19.46 -2.23 8.57
N LEU A 133 -19.17 -3.50 8.28
CA LEU A 133 -17.95 -4.14 8.76
C LEU A 133 -16.69 -3.57 8.12
N ALA A 134 -16.72 -3.29 6.81
CA ALA A 134 -15.62 -2.59 6.14
C ALA A 134 -15.36 -1.21 6.77
N LYS A 135 -16.42 -0.48 7.13
CA LYS A 135 -16.32 0.83 7.80
C LYS A 135 -15.78 0.72 9.22
N GLU A 136 -16.19 -0.27 10.00
CA GLU A 136 -15.64 -0.54 11.34
C GLU A 136 -14.15 -0.88 11.27
N ALA A 137 -13.77 -1.75 10.33
CA ALA A 137 -12.37 -2.09 10.08
C ALA A 137 -11.54 -0.88 9.63
N LEU A 138 -12.07 -0.07 8.71
CA LEU A 138 -11.44 1.19 8.28
C LEU A 138 -11.25 2.14 9.46
N ASN A 139 -12.26 2.36 10.29
CA ASN A 139 -12.16 3.25 11.45
C ASN A 139 -11.08 2.77 12.44
N SER A 140 -11.04 1.46 12.70
CA SER A 140 -9.99 0.84 13.51
C SER A 140 -8.60 1.06 12.89
N ALA A 141 -8.47 0.85 11.58
CA ALA A 141 -7.24 1.10 10.86
C ALA A 141 -6.81 2.57 10.93
N LEU A 142 -7.72 3.53 10.72
CA LEU A 142 -7.43 4.95 10.80
C LEU A 142 -6.95 5.39 12.20
N VAL A 143 -7.47 4.79 13.27
CA VAL A 143 -6.95 5.00 14.64
C VAL A 143 -5.50 4.52 14.74
N ASN A 144 -5.19 3.35 14.19
CA ASN A 144 -3.86 2.80 14.20
C ASN A 144 -2.86 3.61 13.35
N PHE A 145 -3.28 4.06 12.16
CA PHE A 145 -2.49 4.93 11.28
C PHE A 145 -2.02 6.21 11.99
N LYS A 146 -2.86 6.82 12.84
CA LYS A 146 -2.49 8.01 13.63
C LYS A 146 -1.28 7.78 14.55
N ASN A 147 -1.05 6.52 14.94
CA ASN A 147 0.08 6.15 15.79
C ASN A 147 1.33 5.76 14.98
N THR A 148 1.30 5.92 13.66
CA THR A 148 2.41 5.60 12.76
C THR A 148 3.02 6.86 12.15
N PRO A 149 4.23 6.76 11.57
CA PRO A 149 4.82 7.85 10.77
C PRO A 149 4.13 8.09 9.41
N LEU A 150 3.15 7.23 9.04
CA LEU A 150 2.41 7.33 7.78
C LEU A 150 1.28 8.35 7.93
N ARG A 151 1.35 9.42 7.15
CA ARG A 151 0.43 10.55 7.25
C ARG A 151 -0.80 10.31 6.38
N VAL A 152 -1.94 10.03 7.00
CA VAL A 152 -3.20 9.80 6.27
C VAL A 152 -3.61 11.07 5.52
N LEU A 153 -3.89 10.91 4.23
CA LEU A 153 -4.45 11.94 3.38
C LEU A 153 -5.95 11.72 3.22
N ASP A 154 -6.32 10.51 2.81
CA ASP A 154 -7.69 10.15 2.48
C ASP A 154 -7.97 8.67 2.81
N SER A 155 -9.25 8.32 2.83
CA SER A 155 -9.70 6.93 2.91
C SER A 155 -11.00 6.73 2.16
N ILE A 156 -11.07 5.64 1.40
CA ILE A 156 -12.21 5.34 0.53
C ILE A 156 -12.75 3.96 0.91
N LEU A 157 -14.08 3.83 0.97
CA LEU A 157 -14.76 2.54 0.97
C LEU A 157 -15.07 2.15 -0.48
N THR A 158 -14.77 0.91 -0.81
CA THR A 158 -14.97 0.34 -2.15
C THR A 158 -15.91 -0.85 -2.04
N GLU A 159 -16.80 -0.99 -3.03
CA GLU A 159 -17.74 -2.09 -3.16
C GLU A 159 -17.52 -2.72 -4.55
N ASP A 160 -17.01 -3.94 -4.57
CA ASP A 160 -16.80 -4.74 -5.78
C ASP A 160 -17.05 -6.21 -5.45
N GLY A 161 -18.33 -6.60 -5.46
CA GLY A 161 -18.81 -7.85 -4.88
C GLY A 161 -18.87 -7.77 -3.35
N ASP A 162 -17.69 -7.83 -2.72
CA ASP A 162 -17.53 -7.54 -1.29
C ASP A 162 -17.11 -6.08 -1.07
N TYR A 163 -17.20 -5.63 0.19
CA TYR A 163 -16.71 -4.33 0.63
C TYR A 163 -15.25 -4.40 1.05
N SER A 164 -14.47 -3.39 0.71
CA SER A 164 -13.11 -3.17 1.21
C SER A 164 -12.88 -1.68 1.44
N PHE A 165 -11.67 -1.32 1.84
CA PHE A 165 -11.28 0.06 2.00
C PHE A 165 -9.85 0.29 1.50
N SER A 166 -9.54 1.53 1.14
CA SER A 166 -8.16 1.96 0.95
C SER A 166 -7.87 3.19 1.80
N VAL A 167 -6.59 3.36 2.14
CA VAL A 167 -6.08 4.54 2.85
C VAL A 167 -4.94 5.12 2.01
N SER A 168 -5.15 6.32 1.50
CA SER A 168 -4.09 7.10 0.86
C SER A 168 -3.26 7.78 1.94
N TYR A 169 -1.94 7.62 1.87
CA TYR A 169 -1.02 8.17 2.86
C TYR A 169 0.25 8.75 2.24
N ALA A 170 0.87 9.65 2.99
CA ALA A 170 2.15 10.24 2.68
C ALA A 170 3.25 9.64 3.57
N VAL A 171 4.38 9.29 2.94
CA VAL A 171 5.60 8.82 3.60
C VAL A 171 6.79 9.65 3.14
N ASN A 172 7.77 9.87 4.01
CA ASN A 172 8.97 10.61 3.60
C ASN A 172 9.76 9.82 2.55
N ASN A 173 10.35 10.54 1.60
CA ASN A 173 11.30 10.00 0.64
C ASN A 173 12.73 10.32 1.09
N LEU A 174 13.56 9.31 1.31
CA LEU A 174 14.95 9.46 1.72
C LEU A 174 15.83 9.75 0.51
N LEU A 175 15.99 11.04 0.19
CA LEU A 175 16.85 11.48 -0.89
C LEU A 175 18.34 11.34 -0.54
N GLN A 176 19.19 11.17 -1.55
CA GLN A 176 20.63 11.12 -1.36
C GLN A 176 21.17 12.49 -0.93
N LYS A 177 21.99 12.50 0.11
CA LYS A 177 22.64 13.74 0.60
C LYS A 177 23.72 14.21 -0.38
N GLY A 178 23.93 15.52 -0.44
CA GLY A 178 24.99 16.14 -1.23
C GLY A 178 24.71 16.24 -2.74
N ARG A 179 23.48 15.96 -3.18
CA ARG A 179 23.03 16.15 -4.56
C ARG A 179 22.17 17.41 -4.69
N PRO A 180 22.14 18.06 -5.87
CA PRO A 180 21.10 19.04 -6.16
C PRO A 180 19.73 18.38 -6.10
N TYR A 181 18.74 19.13 -5.60
CA TYR A 181 17.36 18.68 -5.53
C TYR A 181 16.50 19.48 -6.49
N TYR A 182 15.58 18.76 -7.12
CA TYR A 182 14.71 19.27 -8.16
C TYR A 182 13.25 19.17 -7.73
N ALA A 183 12.43 20.02 -8.31
CA ALA A 183 10.99 19.89 -8.30
C ALA A 183 10.50 19.18 -9.56
N LYS A 184 9.55 18.27 -9.37
CA LYS A 184 8.71 17.72 -10.43
C LYS A 184 7.25 17.86 -10.01
N PHE A 185 6.36 18.23 -10.93
CA PHE A 185 4.93 18.22 -10.63
C PHE A 185 4.39 16.79 -10.74
N GLY A 186 3.64 16.38 -9.73
CA GLY A 186 2.92 15.12 -9.68
C GLY A 186 1.44 15.37 -9.50
N LYS A 187 0.64 14.38 -9.85
CA LYS A 187 -0.82 14.40 -9.72
C LYS A 187 -1.29 13.20 -8.92
N THR A 188 -2.36 13.36 -8.16
CA THR A 188 -3.03 12.28 -7.44
C THR A 188 -4.52 12.55 -7.40
N VAL A 189 -5.32 11.51 -7.20
CA VAL A 189 -6.78 11.63 -7.06
C VAL A 189 -7.14 11.55 -5.59
N TYR A 190 -8.04 12.42 -5.15
CA TYR A 190 -8.49 12.53 -3.77
C TYR A 190 -10.02 12.55 -3.70
N GLY A 191 -10.55 11.81 -2.73
CA GLY A 191 -11.95 11.81 -2.37
C GLY A 191 -12.84 11.10 -3.37
N ARG A 192 -14.08 10.91 -2.95
CA ARG A 192 -15.17 10.36 -3.76
C ARG A 192 -16.43 11.14 -3.42
N TYR A 193 -17.01 11.80 -4.42
CA TYR A 193 -18.13 12.73 -4.27
C TYR A 193 -19.23 12.39 -5.27
N THR A 194 -20.47 12.35 -4.81
CA THR A 194 -21.62 12.11 -5.71
C THR A 194 -21.86 13.29 -6.67
N PHE A 195 -21.50 14.50 -6.28
CA PHE A 195 -21.73 15.72 -7.07
C PHE A 195 -20.44 16.49 -7.34
N GLU A 196 -20.26 16.93 -8.59
CA GLU A 196 -19.15 17.78 -9.01
C GLU A 196 -19.03 19.06 -8.17
N SER A 197 -20.17 19.69 -7.87
CA SER A 197 -20.22 20.93 -7.07
C SER A 197 -19.71 20.73 -5.64
N GLN A 198 -19.90 19.55 -5.07
CA GLN A 198 -19.36 19.21 -3.75
C GLN A 198 -17.84 19.04 -3.80
N ALA A 199 -17.33 18.31 -4.81
CA ALA A 199 -15.90 18.18 -5.02
C ALA A 199 -15.23 19.56 -5.21
N ALA A 200 -15.81 20.41 -6.07
CA ALA A 200 -15.31 21.76 -6.34
C ALA A 200 -15.28 22.62 -5.06
N LYS A 201 -16.32 22.53 -4.22
CA LYS A 201 -16.40 23.24 -2.94
C LYS A 201 -15.32 22.78 -1.94
N ASP A 202 -14.97 21.51 -1.95
CA ASP A 202 -14.00 20.95 -1.00
C ASP A 202 -12.54 21.17 -1.42
N ALA A 203 -12.28 21.51 -2.69
CA ALA A 203 -10.94 21.71 -3.24
C ALA A 203 -10.01 22.60 -2.38
N PRO A 204 -10.42 23.77 -1.84
CA PRO A 204 -9.54 24.57 -0.98
C PRO A 204 -9.14 23.86 0.32
N SER A 205 -10.07 23.12 0.93
CA SER A 205 -9.82 22.39 2.17
C SER A 205 -8.87 21.20 1.94
N VAL A 206 -8.99 20.54 0.79
CA VAL A 206 -8.11 19.44 0.38
C VAL A 206 -6.69 19.95 0.12
N LEU A 207 -6.54 21.07 -0.58
CA LEU A 207 -5.23 21.70 -0.77
C LEU A 207 -4.58 22.08 0.56
N ALA A 208 -5.35 22.62 1.51
CA ALA A 208 -4.85 22.93 2.85
C ALA A 208 -4.39 21.67 3.60
N ARG A 209 -5.15 20.57 3.52
CA ARG A 209 -4.80 19.28 4.13
C ARG A 209 -3.49 18.73 3.57
N PHE A 210 -3.27 18.79 2.25
CA PHE A 210 -2.01 18.34 1.65
C PHE A 210 -0.83 19.17 2.17
N ARG A 211 -0.97 20.50 2.21
CA ARG A 211 0.06 21.42 2.71
C ARG A 211 0.37 21.17 4.19
N GLN A 212 -0.64 20.93 5.03
CA GLN A 212 -0.46 20.54 6.44
C GLN A 212 0.32 19.23 6.59
N ASN A 213 0.19 18.30 5.65
CA ASN A 213 0.93 17.04 5.60
C ASN A 213 2.33 17.16 4.94
N GLY A 214 2.78 18.39 4.69
CA GLY A 214 4.09 18.69 4.11
C GLY A 214 4.17 18.45 2.60
N ILE A 215 3.04 18.39 1.90
CA ILE A 215 2.96 18.25 0.45
C ILE A 215 2.66 19.62 -0.15
N PRO A 216 3.56 20.22 -0.96
CA PRO A 216 3.33 21.52 -1.58
C PRO A 216 2.28 21.39 -2.71
N ALA A 217 1.01 21.37 -2.33
CA ALA A 217 -0.11 21.27 -3.26
C ALA A 217 -0.37 22.61 -3.96
N VAL A 218 -0.58 22.50 -5.27
CA VAL A 218 -0.60 23.61 -6.21
C VAL A 218 -2.04 23.95 -6.60
N LYS A 219 -2.76 22.92 -7.06
CA LYS A 219 -4.09 23.03 -7.66
C LYS A 219 -4.87 21.77 -7.35
N ALA A 220 -6.18 21.91 -7.19
CA ALA A 220 -7.10 20.81 -7.20
C ALA A 220 -8.20 21.13 -8.22
N LYS A 221 -8.54 20.18 -9.07
CA LYS A 221 -9.66 20.29 -10.01
C LYS A 221 -10.58 19.09 -9.87
N THR A 222 -11.86 19.28 -10.15
CA THR A 222 -12.79 18.17 -10.19
C THR A 222 -12.54 17.32 -11.45
N VAL A 223 -12.63 16.01 -11.30
CA VAL A 223 -12.54 15.01 -12.37
C VAL A 223 -13.61 13.96 -12.18
N SER A 224 -14.13 13.40 -13.28
CA SER A 224 -15.02 12.24 -13.23
C SER A 224 -14.27 10.99 -12.76
N SER A 225 -14.91 10.17 -11.93
CA SER A 225 -14.38 8.93 -11.38
C SER A 225 -15.47 7.86 -11.38
N GLY A 226 -15.58 7.13 -12.49
CA GLY A 226 -16.70 6.21 -12.71
C GLY A 226 -18.04 6.95 -12.73
N ASN A 227 -18.94 6.58 -11.81
CA ASN A 227 -20.24 7.23 -11.63
C ASN A 227 -20.20 8.40 -10.63
N ASP A 228 -19.04 8.67 -10.02
CA ASP A 228 -18.82 9.71 -9.03
C ASP A 228 -17.82 10.76 -9.56
N TYR A 229 -17.46 11.71 -8.70
CA TYR A 229 -16.46 12.74 -8.91
C TYR A 229 -15.35 12.62 -7.87
N ALA A 230 -14.16 13.10 -8.23
CA ALA A 230 -13.01 13.19 -7.34
C ALA A 230 -12.24 14.49 -7.60
N LEU A 231 -11.23 14.77 -6.78
CA LEU A 231 -10.31 15.89 -7.00
C LEU A 231 -8.97 15.38 -7.51
N GLU A 232 -8.56 15.80 -8.70
CA GLU A 232 -7.17 15.67 -9.13
C GLU A 232 -6.36 16.79 -8.47
N VAL A 233 -5.52 16.41 -7.50
CA VAL A 233 -4.61 17.31 -6.80
C VAL A 233 -3.25 17.25 -7.47
N GLU A 234 -2.81 18.40 -7.96
CA GLU A 234 -1.45 18.60 -8.45
C GLU A 234 -0.56 19.16 -7.33
N PHE A 235 0.65 18.63 -7.23
CA PHE A 235 1.58 18.99 -6.17
C PHE A 235 3.03 18.94 -6.65
N LEU A 236 3.90 19.63 -5.92
CA LEU A 236 5.33 19.64 -6.17
C LEU A 236 6.04 18.50 -5.40
N LYS A 237 6.73 17.63 -6.13
CA LYS A 237 7.58 16.55 -5.61
C LYS A 237 9.04 16.99 -5.59
N LYS A 238 9.65 17.06 -4.40
CA LYS A 238 11.10 17.18 -4.24
C LYS A 238 11.77 15.84 -4.55
N THR A 239 12.75 15.85 -5.45
CA THR A 239 13.46 14.65 -5.91
C THR A 239 14.95 14.94 -6.15
N ASP A 240 15.79 13.92 -6.04
CA ASP A 240 17.19 13.92 -6.50
C ASP A 240 17.35 13.20 -7.85
N ASN A 241 16.23 12.92 -8.52
CA ASN A 241 16.11 12.06 -9.70
C ASN A 241 16.58 10.61 -9.48
N GLY A 242 16.76 10.19 -8.23
CA GLY A 242 17.01 8.81 -7.87
C GLY A 242 15.73 7.97 -7.86
N LYS A 243 15.92 6.68 -7.58
CA LYS A 243 14.81 5.77 -7.27
C LYS A 243 14.10 6.24 -5.99
N GLU A 244 12.81 5.96 -5.91
CA GLU A 244 12.04 6.19 -4.69
C GLU A 244 12.61 5.40 -3.52
N ARG A 245 12.74 6.06 -2.37
CA ARG A 245 13.30 5.51 -1.14
C ARG A 245 12.37 5.84 0.03
N PRO A 246 11.16 5.25 0.08
CA PRO A 246 10.24 5.48 1.18
C PRO A 246 10.90 5.18 2.54
N GLU A 247 10.77 6.07 3.51
CA GLU A 247 11.33 5.87 4.86
C GLU A 247 10.70 4.69 5.59
N TYR A 248 9.42 4.43 5.34
CA TYR A 248 8.66 3.32 5.90
C TYR A 248 7.94 2.55 4.80
N SER A 249 7.63 1.29 5.05
CA SER A 249 6.74 0.50 4.21
C SER A 249 5.70 -0.22 5.05
N VAL A 250 4.61 -0.59 4.39
CA VAL A 250 3.60 -1.48 4.96
C VAL A 250 3.99 -2.91 4.61
N GLU A 251 4.02 -3.76 5.61
CA GLU A 251 4.27 -5.20 5.50
C GLU A 251 3.07 -5.97 6.03
N ASN A 252 2.91 -7.19 5.54
CA ASN A 252 1.87 -8.12 5.96
C ASN A 252 2.51 -9.34 6.61
N TYR A 253 2.11 -9.63 7.84
CA TYR A 253 2.41 -10.88 8.52
C TYR A 253 1.18 -11.79 8.43
N ARG A 254 1.36 -13.05 8.03
CA ARG A 254 0.31 -14.08 8.06
C ARG A 254 0.73 -15.17 9.03
N CYS A 255 -0.13 -15.46 10.00
CA CYS A 255 0.15 -16.44 11.02
C CYS A 255 0.07 -17.87 10.47
N GLY A 256 0.99 -18.73 10.90
CA GLY A 256 0.94 -20.17 10.64
C GLY A 256 -0.06 -20.94 11.52
N GLU A 257 -0.48 -20.36 12.65
CA GLU A 257 -1.45 -21.00 13.56
C GLU A 257 -2.84 -21.10 12.91
N LYS A 258 -3.55 -22.18 13.24
CA LYS A 258 -4.91 -22.45 12.75
C LYS A 258 -5.89 -22.48 13.92
N PHE A 259 -7.08 -21.94 13.67
CA PHE A 259 -8.16 -21.80 14.62
C PHE A 259 -9.46 -22.26 13.97
N THR A 260 -10.27 -23.04 14.70
CA THR A 260 -11.53 -23.57 14.17
C THR A 260 -12.54 -22.47 13.83
N PHE A 261 -12.48 -21.30 14.48
CA PHE A 261 -13.44 -20.22 14.31
C PHE A 261 -12.76 -18.87 14.04
N GLU A 262 -13.34 -18.08 13.14
CA GLU A 262 -12.85 -16.73 12.78
C GLU A 262 -12.65 -15.84 13.99
N ASN A 263 -13.60 -15.83 14.93
CA ASN A 263 -13.53 -15.03 16.15
C ASN A 263 -12.35 -15.43 17.05
N GLY A 264 -11.97 -16.71 17.04
CA GLY A 264 -10.79 -17.19 17.75
C GLY A 264 -9.51 -16.64 17.13
N ALA A 265 -9.38 -16.75 15.81
CA ALA A 265 -8.26 -16.19 15.07
C ALA A 265 -8.14 -14.66 15.26
N LEU A 266 -9.27 -13.94 15.17
CA LEU A 266 -9.28 -12.48 15.32
C LEU A 266 -8.90 -12.03 16.74
N LYS A 267 -9.35 -12.75 17.77
CA LYS A 267 -8.96 -12.48 19.16
C LYS A 267 -7.44 -12.62 19.34
N GLU A 268 -6.84 -13.67 18.79
CA GLU A 268 -5.39 -13.86 18.84
C GLU A 268 -4.66 -12.80 18.01
N ALA A 269 -5.20 -12.40 16.85
CA ALA A 269 -4.65 -11.31 16.03
C ALA A 269 -4.54 -10.00 16.83
N LEU A 270 -5.62 -9.64 17.54
CA LEU A 270 -5.66 -8.44 18.37
C LEU A 270 -4.65 -8.49 19.52
N ALA A 271 -4.42 -9.68 20.10
CA ALA A 271 -3.40 -9.87 21.13
C ALA A 271 -1.98 -9.61 20.59
N ARG A 272 -1.72 -9.86 19.29
CA ARG A 272 -0.39 -9.63 18.69
C ARG A 272 -0.03 -8.16 18.53
N ASN A 273 -0.99 -7.24 18.61
CA ASN A 273 -0.69 -5.79 18.67
C ASN A 273 0.34 -5.47 19.76
N ALA A 274 0.24 -6.12 20.93
CA ALA A 274 1.17 -5.90 22.03
C ALA A 274 2.59 -6.39 21.71
N VAL A 275 2.74 -7.48 20.95
CA VAL A 275 4.04 -8.02 20.53
C VAL A 275 4.73 -7.06 19.57
N PHE A 276 4.02 -6.59 18.53
CA PHE A 276 4.53 -5.59 17.60
C PHE A 276 4.90 -4.29 18.33
N ALA A 277 4.05 -3.83 19.26
CA ALA A 277 4.32 -2.63 20.05
C ALA A 277 5.57 -2.77 20.94
N LYS A 278 5.83 -3.95 21.53
CA LYS A 278 7.08 -4.22 22.30
C LYS A 278 8.32 -4.07 21.42
N ALA A 279 8.24 -4.47 20.16
CA ALA A 279 9.30 -4.27 19.18
C ALA A 279 9.42 -2.81 18.67
N GLY A 280 8.52 -1.91 19.08
CA GLY A 280 8.45 -0.54 18.57
C GLY A 280 7.78 -0.44 17.20
N LEU A 281 7.19 -1.53 16.69
CA LEU A 281 6.40 -1.55 15.47
C LEU A 281 4.97 -1.12 15.77
N ARG A 282 4.30 -0.60 14.74
CA ARG A 282 2.91 -0.16 14.83
C ARG A 282 2.09 -0.95 13.82
N THR A 283 1.10 -1.69 14.33
CA THR A 283 0.11 -2.35 13.50
C THR A 283 -0.78 -1.31 12.86
N LEU A 284 -1.29 -1.62 11.67
CA LEU A 284 -2.23 -0.80 10.90
C LEU A 284 -3.60 -1.45 10.92
N HIS A 285 -3.64 -2.75 10.65
CA HIS A 285 -4.88 -3.49 10.52
C HIS A 285 -4.62 -4.95 10.91
N VAL A 286 -5.58 -5.56 11.61
CA VAL A 286 -5.53 -6.96 12.00
C VAL A 286 -6.83 -7.61 11.58
N TYR A 287 -6.75 -8.80 10.99
CA TYR A 287 -7.93 -9.48 10.46
C TYR A 287 -7.73 -10.98 10.44
N ALA A 288 -8.84 -11.72 10.49
CA ALA A 288 -8.86 -13.15 10.29
C ALA A 288 -9.14 -13.50 8.81
N PHE A 289 -8.62 -14.63 8.36
CA PHE A 289 -8.82 -15.16 7.01
C PHE A 289 -8.94 -16.69 7.03
N GLU A 290 -9.68 -17.25 6.07
CA GLU A 290 -9.80 -18.71 5.93
C GLU A 290 -8.49 -19.33 5.41
N ASN A 291 -8.10 -20.46 5.99
CA ASN A 291 -6.87 -21.17 5.67
C ASN A 291 -7.09 -22.69 5.71
N GLY A 292 -7.55 -23.26 4.59
CA GLY A 292 -7.70 -24.71 4.43
C GLY A 292 -8.75 -25.34 5.35
N GLY A 293 -9.93 -24.73 5.44
CA GLY A 293 -11.06 -25.20 6.26
C GLY A 293 -11.07 -24.68 7.69
N ASP A 294 -9.94 -24.15 8.17
CA ASP A 294 -9.82 -23.41 9.43
C ASP A 294 -9.64 -21.90 9.18
N TYR A 295 -9.40 -21.14 10.23
CA TYR A 295 -9.07 -19.72 10.19
C TYR A 295 -7.63 -19.48 10.68
N SER A 296 -7.00 -18.46 10.14
CA SER A 296 -5.78 -17.87 10.66
C SER A 296 -5.95 -16.35 10.71
N PHE A 297 -4.93 -15.63 11.14
CA PHE A 297 -4.94 -14.18 11.18
C PHE A 297 -3.74 -13.55 10.48
N ALA A 298 -3.92 -12.31 10.07
CA ALA A 298 -2.88 -11.47 9.53
C ALA A 298 -2.80 -10.14 10.27
N VAL A 299 -1.60 -9.56 10.24
CA VAL A 299 -1.29 -8.26 10.82
C VAL A 299 -0.58 -7.45 9.75
N ASP A 300 -1.21 -6.36 9.30
CA ASP A 300 -0.55 -5.32 8.52
C ASP A 300 0.15 -4.35 9.46
N TYR A 301 1.39 -3.98 9.18
CA TYR A 301 2.18 -3.12 10.05
C TYR A 301 3.11 -2.20 9.28
N ALA A 302 3.43 -1.05 9.87
CA ALA A 302 4.42 -0.12 9.34
C ALA A 302 5.81 -0.47 9.88
N VAL A 303 6.79 -0.58 8.99
CA VAL A 303 8.19 -0.86 9.34
C VAL A 303 9.14 0.10 8.62
N LYS A 304 10.20 0.51 9.31
CA LYS A 304 11.20 1.42 8.76
C LYS A 304 12.09 0.70 7.74
N ASN A 305 12.48 1.43 6.69
CA ASN A 305 13.40 0.95 5.67
C ASN A 305 14.84 1.33 5.98
N LEU A 306 15.72 0.34 5.89
CA LEU A 306 17.16 0.45 5.99
C LEU A 306 17.76 0.30 4.59
N TYR A 307 18.25 1.41 4.05
CA TYR A 307 18.92 1.40 2.76
C TYR A 307 20.42 1.17 2.95
N ARG A 308 20.93 0.07 2.40
CA ARG A 308 22.35 -0.30 2.41
C ARG A 308 22.88 -0.43 0.98
N LYS A 309 24.18 -0.69 0.82
CA LYS A 309 24.78 -0.87 -0.51
C LYS A 309 24.21 -2.12 -1.21
N GLU A 310 23.89 -3.14 -0.42
CA GLU A 310 23.41 -4.45 -0.86
C GLU A 310 21.92 -4.45 -1.22
N GLY A 311 21.15 -3.48 -0.74
CA GLY A 311 19.71 -3.43 -0.99
C GLY A 311 18.91 -2.63 0.03
N VAL A 312 17.59 -2.86 0.01
CA VAL A 312 16.64 -2.30 0.97
C VAL A 312 16.23 -3.40 1.93
N PHE A 313 16.48 -3.18 3.21
CA PHE A 313 16.11 -4.08 4.29
C PHE A 313 15.04 -3.43 5.16
N ARG A 314 14.28 -4.22 5.90
CA ARG A 314 13.36 -3.71 6.92
C ARG A 314 14.10 -3.63 8.25
N GLU A 315 13.74 -2.67 9.10
CA GLU A 315 14.33 -2.55 10.45
C GLU A 315 14.05 -3.79 11.30
N PHE A 316 12.93 -4.45 11.03
CA PHE A 316 12.58 -5.74 11.62
C PHE A 316 12.22 -6.72 10.52
N GLU A 317 12.71 -7.95 10.66
CA GLU A 317 12.32 -9.08 9.84
C GLU A 317 11.62 -10.12 10.71
N ILE A 318 10.62 -10.80 10.12
CA ILE A 318 9.97 -11.93 10.76
C ILE A 318 10.73 -13.18 10.34
N LYS A 319 11.23 -13.93 11.33
CA LYS A 319 11.98 -15.16 11.12
C LYS A 319 11.27 -16.32 11.80
N THR A 320 11.45 -17.51 11.24
CA THR A 320 10.98 -18.76 11.82
C THR A 320 12.15 -19.52 12.40
N TYR A 321 12.05 -19.86 13.68
CA TYR A 321 12.92 -20.84 14.33
C TYR A 321 12.21 -22.19 14.33
N GLN A 322 12.88 -23.23 13.84
CA GLN A 322 12.42 -24.60 13.96
C GLN A 322 13.27 -25.31 15.01
N ASN A 323 12.62 -26.00 15.95
CA ASN A 323 13.32 -26.75 16.97
C ASN A 323 13.97 -28.00 16.35
N PRO A 324 15.30 -28.19 16.51
CA PRO A 324 15.97 -29.35 15.92
C PRO A 324 15.72 -30.65 16.69
N GLU A 325 15.25 -30.57 17.93
CA GLU A 325 14.93 -31.74 18.76
C GLU A 325 13.49 -32.20 18.53
N THR A 326 13.26 -33.51 18.67
CA THR A 326 11.92 -34.11 18.68
C THR A 326 11.57 -34.65 20.07
N PHE A 327 10.28 -34.81 20.34
CA PHE A 327 9.75 -35.25 21.61
C PHE A 327 8.71 -36.35 21.39
N ASP A 328 8.78 -37.44 22.16
CA ASP A 328 7.82 -38.56 22.06
C ASP A 328 6.36 -38.15 22.33
N PHE A 329 6.14 -37.06 23.07
CA PHE A 329 4.81 -36.59 23.45
C PHE A 329 4.61 -35.11 23.13
N GLU A 330 3.44 -34.76 22.60
CA GLU A 330 3.04 -33.38 22.31
C GLU A 330 3.13 -32.48 23.57
N SER A 331 2.79 -33.01 24.74
CA SER A 331 2.87 -32.28 26.02
C SER A 331 4.30 -31.91 26.41
N ALA A 332 5.29 -32.76 26.08
CA ALA A 332 6.70 -32.48 26.29
C ALA A 332 7.18 -31.38 25.33
N ALA A 333 6.80 -31.46 24.05
CA ALA A 333 7.07 -30.41 23.07
C ALA A 333 6.47 -29.05 23.49
N LYS A 334 5.23 -29.03 23.98
CA LYS A 334 4.58 -27.80 24.52
C LYS A 334 5.35 -27.21 25.70
N LYS A 335 5.80 -28.05 26.64
CA LYS A 335 6.59 -27.58 27.78
C LYS A 335 7.93 -26.98 27.34
N ALA A 336 8.62 -27.61 26.38
CA ALA A 336 9.86 -27.10 25.83
C ALA A 336 9.65 -25.79 25.04
N LEU A 337 8.56 -25.70 24.28
CA LEU A 337 8.16 -24.50 23.55
C LEU A 337 7.99 -23.29 24.48
N GLU A 338 7.27 -23.44 25.59
CA GLU A 338 7.06 -22.34 26.54
C GLU A 338 8.38 -21.87 27.19
N ALA A 339 9.28 -22.80 27.52
CA ALA A 339 10.62 -22.45 27.99
C ALA A 339 11.42 -21.70 26.91
N LYS A 340 11.29 -22.11 25.63
CA LYS A 340 11.97 -21.45 24.51
C LYS A 340 11.45 -20.04 24.25
N LYS A 341 10.12 -19.82 24.34
CA LYS A 341 9.52 -18.48 24.23
C LYS A 341 10.09 -17.51 25.26
N ALA A 342 10.19 -17.95 26.52
CA ALA A 342 10.76 -17.12 27.58
C ALA A 342 12.22 -16.73 27.29
N ASN A 343 13.02 -17.66 26.74
CA ASN A 343 14.41 -17.37 26.35
C ASN A 343 14.48 -16.38 25.17
N PHE A 344 13.57 -16.48 24.20
CA PHE A 344 13.47 -15.55 23.07
C PHE A 344 13.12 -14.14 23.55
N ASP A 345 12.09 -14.01 24.39
CA ASP A 345 11.70 -12.72 24.97
C ASP A 345 12.84 -12.09 25.79
N ALA A 346 13.55 -12.91 26.59
CA ALA A 346 14.72 -12.45 27.36
C ALA A 346 15.88 -11.97 26.47
N ALA A 347 16.02 -12.53 25.26
CA ALA A 347 17.01 -12.12 24.26
C ALA A 347 16.55 -10.93 23.39
N GLY A 348 15.35 -10.38 23.62
CA GLY A 348 14.77 -9.31 22.80
C GLY A 348 14.26 -9.79 21.43
N LEU A 349 14.05 -11.09 21.26
CA LEU A 349 13.46 -11.71 20.08
C LEU A 349 11.97 -11.94 20.34
N TYR A 350 11.14 -10.95 20.01
CA TYR A 350 9.72 -10.97 20.38
C TYR A 350 8.95 -12.02 19.58
N VAL A 351 8.42 -13.03 20.28
CA VAL A 351 7.66 -14.12 19.65
C VAL A 351 6.27 -13.64 19.23
N ILE A 352 5.98 -13.77 17.93
CA ILE A 352 4.72 -13.40 17.30
C ILE A 352 3.74 -14.57 17.32
N SER A 353 4.20 -15.76 16.94
CA SER A 353 3.40 -16.98 16.88
C SER A 353 4.25 -18.20 17.22
N SER A 354 3.58 -19.31 17.44
CA SER A 354 4.25 -20.58 17.70
C SER A 354 3.32 -21.74 17.45
N GLY A 355 3.86 -22.89 17.10
CA GLY A 355 3.08 -24.11 17.01
C GLY A 355 3.91 -25.34 17.34
N VAL A 356 3.23 -26.38 17.82
CA VAL A 356 3.75 -27.76 17.87
C VAL A 356 3.26 -28.47 16.61
N TYR A 357 4.11 -29.28 16.00
CA TYR A 357 3.79 -30.05 14.81
C TYR A 357 4.34 -31.47 14.91
N GLU A 358 3.73 -32.40 14.17
CA GLU A 358 4.20 -33.78 14.07
C GLU A 358 5.44 -33.86 13.17
N ALA A 359 6.48 -34.51 13.67
CA ALA A 359 7.76 -34.72 13.00
C ALA A 359 8.00 -36.24 12.90
N GLY A 360 7.37 -36.88 11.92
CA GLY A 360 7.36 -38.35 11.84
C GLY A 360 6.45 -38.95 12.89
N ASN A 361 6.99 -39.78 13.79
CA ASN A 361 6.25 -40.36 14.93
C ASN A 361 6.37 -39.52 16.21
N ASP A 362 7.14 -38.44 16.17
CA ASP A 362 7.41 -37.57 17.31
C ASP A 362 6.76 -36.19 17.11
N TYR A 363 6.97 -35.29 18.06
CA TYR A 363 6.53 -33.90 18.01
C TYR A 363 7.73 -32.94 18.04
N SER A 364 7.66 -31.83 17.32
CA SER A 364 8.58 -30.71 17.43
C SER A 364 7.79 -29.40 17.44
N PHE A 365 8.48 -28.26 17.48
CA PHE A 365 7.83 -26.94 17.53
C PHE A 365 8.57 -25.89 16.70
N TYR A 366 7.84 -24.83 16.36
CA TYR A 366 8.40 -23.63 15.75
C TYR A 366 8.01 -22.36 16.51
N LEU A 367 8.80 -21.31 16.31
CA LEU A 367 8.53 -19.95 16.76
C LEU A 367 8.67 -19.00 15.57
N GLU A 368 7.71 -18.10 15.38
CA GLU A 368 7.90 -16.94 14.51
C GLU A 368 8.18 -15.72 15.37
N TYR A 369 9.22 -14.96 15.07
CA TYR A 369 9.69 -13.87 15.94
C TYR A 369 10.18 -12.67 15.14
N LEU A 370 10.11 -11.50 15.78
CA LEU A 370 10.66 -10.25 15.26
C LEU A 370 12.14 -10.16 15.58
N GLU A 371 12.98 -10.09 14.56
CA GLU A 371 14.40 -9.84 14.68
C GLU A 371 14.76 -8.43 14.20
N LYS A 372 15.36 -7.63 15.09
CA LYS A 372 15.85 -6.30 14.74
C LYS A 372 17.09 -6.40 13.87
N GLN A 373 17.04 -5.78 12.70
CA GLN A 373 18.17 -5.67 11.80
C GLN A 373 19.09 -4.53 12.25
N ASN A 374 20.34 -4.84 12.58
CA ASN A 374 21.33 -3.84 12.97
C ASN A 374 21.59 -2.87 11.82
N ALA A 375 21.31 -1.58 12.02
CA ALA A 375 21.79 -0.55 11.11
C ALA A 375 23.33 -0.52 11.19
N GLN A 376 24.03 -1.03 10.18
CA GLN A 376 25.47 -0.76 10.11
C GLN A 376 25.65 0.76 9.99
N PRO A 377 26.49 1.39 10.84
CA PRO A 377 26.83 2.78 10.66
C PRO A 377 27.49 2.95 9.29
N VAL A 378 26.98 3.89 8.48
CA VAL A 378 27.67 4.29 7.25
C VAL A 378 29.08 4.71 7.66
N PRO A 379 30.16 4.04 7.17
CA PRO A 379 31.51 4.42 7.56
C PRO A 379 31.72 5.88 7.17
N ARG A 380 32.06 6.73 8.16
CA ARG A 380 32.57 8.07 7.87
C ARG A 380 33.77 7.89 6.96
N ALA A 381 33.74 8.52 5.79
CA ALA A 381 34.94 8.63 4.96
C ALA A 381 36.07 9.21 5.84
N PRO A 382 37.30 8.68 5.74
CA PRO A 382 38.44 9.25 6.44
C PRO A 382 38.53 10.73 6.05
N LYS A 383 38.69 11.61 7.04
CA LYS A 383 39.00 13.02 6.78
C LYS A 383 40.33 13.09 6.02
N PRO A 384 40.46 14.02 5.05
CA PRO A 384 41.69 14.22 4.29
C PRO A 384 42.87 14.59 5.18
#